data_AF-A0A7D5YUN8-F1
#
_entry.id   AF-A0A7D5YUN8-F1
#
_cell.length_a   1.000
_cell.length_b   1.000
_cell.length_c   1.000
_cell.angle_alpha   90.00
_cell.angle_beta   90.00
_cell.angle_gamma   90.00
#
_symmetry.space_group_name_H-M   'P 1'
#
loop_
_entity.id
_entity.type
_entity.pdbx_description
1 polymer ?
#
loop_
_entity_poly.entity_id
_entity_poly.type
_entity_poly.pdbx_seq_one_letter_code
_entity_poly.pdbx_strand_id
1 'polypeptide(L)'
;MDPNRVWHDPVVEIYSNLITPGVRCSAEAYDLANRRWYCVKVEAEVEDDQWLSSTIATHLGRYYAANREKPPWKTMRMNAEGSLVTFDSQPDDKVDRPIRKSLCYGHKRTDRLPTTAVDNLKNLTYISRSADRCTWNDQDCVFKRIEFDVDVEVIEGEIQTRETLIHAMGRMPAIETNNEMARSFCLVPFSPLSSPTESPGNPAPLQAS
;
A
#
# COMPACT_ATOMS: atom_id res chain seq x y z
N MET A 1 -7.01 -2.00 -7.93
CA MET A 1 -7.28 -2.35 -6.51
C MET A 1 -7.12 -3.85 -6.38
N ASP A 2 -6.53 -4.34 -5.30
CA ASP A 2 -6.14 -5.77 -5.17
C ASP A 2 -7.39 -6.65 -4.94
N PRO A 3 -7.80 -7.47 -5.92
CA PRO A 3 -9.03 -8.25 -5.84
C PRO A 3 -8.99 -9.35 -4.77
N ASN A 4 -7.80 -9.68 -4.25
CA ASN A 4 -7.60 -10.75 -3.28
C ASN A 4 -7.54 -10.26 -1.82
N ARG A 5 -7.75 -8.96 -1.56
CA ARG A 5 -7.64 -8.38 -0.22
C ARG A 5 -8.94 -8.47 0.57
N VAL A 6 -8.85 -8.98 1.80
CA VAL A 6 -9.92 -8.90 2.80
C VAL A 6 -9.86 -7.51 3.46
N TRP A 7 -11.00 -6.84 3.62
CA TRP A 7 -11.04 -5.55 4.32
C TRP A 7 -10.75 -5.72 5.80
N HIS A 8 -9.92 -4.83 6.33
CA HIS A 8 -9.44 -4.86 7.71
C HIS A 8 -9.96 -3.68 8.51
N ASP A 9 -9.91 -3.81 9.84
CA ASP A 9 -10.12 -2.67 10.72
C ASP A 9 -9.13 -1.55 10.35
N PRO A 10 -9.62 -0.31 10.17
CA PRO A 10 -8.82 0.77 9.62
C PRO A 10 -7.66 1.12 10.56
N VAL A 11 -6.48 1.31 9.97
CA VAL A 11 -5.30 1.83 10.66
C VAL A 11 -4.89 3.11 9.97
N VAL A 12 -5.23 4.25 10.58
CA VAL A 12 -5.15 5.56 9.93
C VAL A 12 -3.90 6.31 10.37
N GLU A 13 -3.10 6.78 9.42
CA GLU A 13 -1.99 7.71 9.65
C GLU A 13 -2.25 9.05 8.96
N ILE A 14 -1.86 10.15 9.64
CA ILE A 14 -1.95 11.50 9.09
C ILE A 14 -0.59 11.85 8.45
N TYR A 15 -0.60 12.13 7.15
CA TYR A 15 0.61 12.45 6.38
C TYR A 15 0.77 13.93 6.09
N SER A 16 -0.29 14.71 6.25
CA SER A 16 -0.27 16.16 6.15
C SER A 16 -1.43 16.73 6.93
N ASN A 17 -1.21 17.88 7.57
CA ASN A 17 -2.22 18.65 8.27
C ASN A 17 -1.91 20.14 8.01
N LEU A 18 -2.78 20.81 7.26
CA LEU A 18 -2.57 22.16 6.76
C LEU A 18 -3.76 23.04 7.12
N ILE A 19 -3.47 24.18 7.74
CA ILE A 19 -4.44 25.25 7.98
C ILE A 19 -4.54 26.11 6.71
N THR A 20 -5.71 26.14 6.07
CA THR A 20 -5.93 26.88 4.82
C THR A 20 -7.03 27.94 4.99
N PRO A 21 -6.92 29.15 4.42
CA PRO A 21 -8.02 30.11 4.43
C PRO A 21 -9.31 29.52 3.84
N GLY A 22 -10.42 29.57 4.57
CA GLY A 22 -11.73 29.03 4.16
C GLY A 22 -11.95 27.53 4.48
N VAL A 23 -10.89 26.76 4.73
CA VAL A 23 -10.94 25.39 5.24
C VAL A 23 -9.98 25.31 6.42
N ARG A 24 -10.50 25.54 7.63
CA ARG A 24 -9.66 25.78 8.82
C ARG A 24 -8.60 24.71 9.05
N CYS A 25 -8.90 23.45 8.74
CA CYS A 25 -7.90 22.38 8.69
C CYS A 25 -8.19 21.45 7.51
N SER A 26 -7.15 21.11 6.75
CA SER A 26 -7.16 20.11 5.69
C SER A 26 -6.07 19.09 5.97
N ALA A 27 -6.46 17.84 6.21
CA ALA A 27 -5.54 16.75 6.48
C ALA A 27 -5.60 15.69 5.38
N GLU A 28 -4.47 15.05 5.14
CA GLU A 28 -4.35 13.88 4.28
C GLU A 28 -4.11 12.66 5.15
N ALA A 29 -5.05 11.74 5.10
CA ALA A 29 -5.06 10.53 5.90
C ALA A 29 -4.91 9.30 5.02
N TYR A 30 -4.15 8.32 5.48
CA TYR A 30 -3.97 7.06 4.79
C TYR A 30 -4.40 5.90 5.70
N ASP A 31 -5.37 5.12 5.24
CA ASP A 31 -5.75 3.86 5.86
C ASP A 31 -4.77 2.79 5.39
N LEU A 32 -3.76 2.49 6.21
CA LEU A 32 -2.71 1.51 5.94
C LEU A 32 -3.30 0.12 5.68
N ALA A 33 -4.22 -0.29 6.55
CA ALA A 33 -4.82 -1.62 6.54
C ALA A 33 -5.64 -1.87 5.27
N ASN A 34 -6.16 -0.81 4.65
CA ASN A 34 -6.96 -0.90 3.43
C ASN A 34 -6.35 -0.18 2.22
N ARG A 35 -5.12 0.37 2.36
CA ARG A 35 -4.34 1.06 1.32
C ARG A 35 -5.13 2.13 0.57
N ARG A 36 -5.68 3.08 1.31
CA ARG A 36 -6.53 4.11 0.72
C ARG A 36 -6.29 5.48 1.31
N TRP A 37 -6.14 6.45 0.42
CA TRP A 37 -6.05 7.86 0.76
C TRP A 37 -7.43 8.47 1.00
N TYR A 38 -7.46 9.37 1.96
CA TYR A 38 -8.61 10.20 2.30
C TYR A 38 -8.16 11.64 2.49
N CYS A 39 -8.96 12.57 1.96
CA CYS A 39 -8.85 13.99 2.26
C CYS A 39 -9.84 14.32 3.37
N VAL A 40 -9.38 14.99 4.41
CA VAL A 40 -10.19 15.34 5.58
C VAL A 40 -10.20 16.84 5.74
N LYS A 41 -11.38 17.42 5.91
CA LYS A 41 -11.57 18.87 6.07
C LYS A 41 -12.32 19.13 7.36
N VAL A 42 -11.72 19.91 8.25
CA VAL A 42 -12.29 20.24 9.57
C VAL A 42 -12.60 21.73 9.63
N GLU A 43 -13.77 22.06 10.16
CA GLU A 43 -14.23 23.45 10.39
C GLU A 43 -13.61 24.08 11.66
N ALA A 44 -12.44 23.61 12.07
CA ALA A 44 -11.63 24.12 13.15
C ALA A 44 -10.15 23.90 12.84
N GLU A 45 -9.28 24.65 13.50
CA GLU A 45 -7.85 24.34 13.54
C GLU A 45 -7.65 23.14 14.45
N VAL A 46 -6.97 22.11 13.96
CA VAL A 46 -6.72 20.88 14.70
C VAL A 46 -5.26 20.53 14.54
N GLU A 47 -4.50 20.62 15.62
CA GLU A 47 -3.08 20.22 15.64
C GLU A 47 -2.90 18.78 16.17
N ASP A 48 -3.94 18.21 16.76
CA ASP A 48 -3.92 16.85 17.31
C ASP A 48 -4.18 15.79 16.21
N ASP A 49 -3.09 15.33 15.60
CA ASP A 49 -3.12 14.27 14.60
C ASP A 49 -3.65 12.93 15.16
N GLN A 50 -3.51 12.67 16.46
CA GLN A 50 -4.01 11.46 17.09
C GLN A 50 -5.54 11.51 17.20
N TRP A 51 -6.09 12.66 17.56
CA TRP A 51 -7.53 12.89 17.53
C TRP A 51 -8.09 12.77 16.10
N LEU A 52 -7.41 13.34 15.11
CA LEU A 52 -7.80 13.21 13.70
C LEU A 52 -7.83 11.76 13.25
N SER A 53 -6.71 11.04 13.44
CA SER A 53 -6.58 9.63 13.08
C SER A 53 -7.67 8.77 13.71
N SER A 54 -7.89 8.90 15.02
CA SER A 54 -8.89 8.10 15.74
C SER A 54 -10.33 8.40 15.31
N THR A 55 -10.64 9.67 15.05
CA THR A 55 -11.96 10.09 14.54
C THR A 55 -12.21 9.49 13.16
N ILE A 56 -11.23 9.58 12.25
CA ILE A 56 -11.33 9.03 10.90
C ILE A 56 -11.48 7.50 10.94
N ALA A 57 -10.65 6.82 11.73
CA ALA A 57 -10.71 5.37 11.90
C ALA A 57 -12.08 4.92 12.42
N THR A 58 -12.70 5.68 13.33
CA THR A 58 -14.05 5.39 13.83
C THR A 58 -15.10 5.43 12.72
N HIS A 59 -15.09 6.47 11.88
CA HIS A 59 -16.05 6.60 10.77
C HIS A 59 -15.84 5.53 9.70
N LEU A 60 -14.58 5.25 9.35
CA LEU A 60 -14.23 4.17 8.41
C LEU A 60 -14.65 2.80 8.95
N GLY A 61 -14.35 2.52 10.22
CA GLY A 61 -14.66 1.24 10.85
C GLY A 61 -16.17 0.97 10.86
N ARG A 62 -16.99 1.98 11.17
CA ARG A 62 -18.45 1.90 11.06
C ARG A 62 -18.91 1.59 9.63
N TYR A 63 -18.32 2.23 8.63
CA TYR A 63 -18.66 1.98 7.23
C TYR A 63 -18.30 0.55 6.81
N TYR A 64 -17.08 0.10 7.09
CA TYR A 64 -16.64 -1.24 6.72
C TYR A 64 -17.44 -2.33 7.44
N ALA A 65 -17.77 -2.15 8.72
CA ALA A 65 -18.60 -3.08 9.46
C ALA A 65 -20.01 -3.22 8.87
N ALA A 66 -20.60 -2.12 8.40
CA ALA A 66 -21.95 -2.11 7.84
C ALA A 66 -22.02 -2.64 6.39
N ASN A 67 -21.04 -2.31 5.55
CA ASN A 67 -21.15 -2.53 4.10
C ASN A 67 -20.19 -3.61 3.56
N ARG A 68 -19.09 -3.90 4.26
CA ARG A 68 -18.02 -4.83 3.83
C ARG A 68 -17.44 -4.52 2.45
N GLU A 69 -17.46 -3.26 2.07
CA GLU A 69 -16.96 -2.78 0.79
C GLU A 69 -16.21 -1.47 0.96
N LYS A 70 -15.56 -1.06 -0.12
CA LYS A 70 -14.88 0.21 -0.20
C LYS A 70 -15.89 1.36 -0.08
N PRO A 71 -15.61 2.42 0.71
CA PRO A 71 -16.41 3.63 0.65
C PRO A 71 -16.45 4.19 -0.78
N PRO A 72 -17.58 4.70 -1.28
CA PRO A 72 -17.64 5.37 -2.57
C PRO A 72 -16.95 6.75 -2.53
N TRP A 73 -16.80 7.31 -1.33
CA TRP A 73 -16.21 8.61 -1.07
C TRP A 73 -14.72 8.53 -0.71
N LYS A 74 -14.03 9.65 -0.88
CA LYS A 74 -12.63 9.84 -0.46
C LYS A 74 -12.42 11.10 0.35
N THR A 75 -13.46 11.93 0.50
CA THR A 75 -13.40 13.15 1.27
C THR A 75 -14.35 13.07 2.45
N MET A 76 -13.84 13.41 3.63
CA MET A 76 -14.61 13.59 4.85
C MET A 76 -14.59 15.06 5.26
N ARG A 77 -15.75 15.64 5.54
CA ARG A 77 -15.87 16.97 6.12
C ARG A 77 -16.48 16.85 7.50
N MET A 78 -15.85 17.47 8.48
CA MET A 78 -16.28 17.38 9.88
C MET A 78 -16.31 18.74 10.57
N ASN A 79 -17.21 18.87 11.53
CA ASN A 79 -17.19 19.98 12.50
C ASN A 79 -16.03 19.80 13.50
N ALA A 80 -15.84 20.81 14.36
CA ALA A 80 -14.77 20.83 15.37
C ALA A 80 -14.79 19.61 16.31
N GLU A 81 -15.98 19.09 16.61
CA GLU A 81 -16.17 17.96 17.53
C GLU A 81 -16.09 16.60 16.84
N GLY A 82 -15.95 16.54 15.51
CA GLY A 82 -15.95 15.28 14.74
C GLY A 82 -17.28 14.52 14.73
N SER A 83 -18.34 15.14 15.25
CA SER A 83 -19.67 14.54 15.47
C SER A 83 -20.59 14.65 14.25
N LEU A 84 -20.50 15.76 13.52
CA LEU A 84 -21.18 15.96 12.25
C LEU A 84 -20.19 15.67 11.13
N VAL A 85 -20.45 14.63 10.34
CA VAL A 85 -19.60 14.26 9.21
C VAL A 85 -20.42 14.15 7.93
N THR A 86 -19.92 14.79 6.88
CA THR A 86 -20.43 14.61 5.51
C THR A 86 -19.34 14.02 4.63
N PHE A 87 -19.76 13.29 3.61
CA PHE A 87 -18.87 12.55 2.72
C PHE A 87 -19.02 13.04 1.29
N ASP A 88 -17.91 13.18 0.60
CA ASP A 88 -17.87 13.62 -0.80
C ASP A 88 -17.00 12.67 -1.64
N SER A 89 -17.45 12.46 -2.87
CA SER A 89 -16.76 11.61 -3.84
C SER A 89 -15.85 12.47 -4.68
N GLN A 90 -14.58 12.09 -4.77
CA GLN A 90 -13.60 12.76 -5.62
C GLN A 90 -12.87 11.73 -6.46
N PRO A 91 -12.47 12.11 -7.69
CA PRO A 91 -11.58 11.31 -8.52
C PRO A 91 -10.31 10.90 -7.76
N ASP A 92 -9.81 9.70 -8.07
CA ASP A 92 -8.66 9.10 -7.41
C ASP A 92 -7.42 9.98 -7.50
N ASP A 93 -7.17 10.61 -8.65
CA ASP A 93 -6.04 11.49 -8.92
C ASP A 93 -6.01 12.79 -8.09
N LYS A 94 -7.12 13.15 -7.44
CA LYS A 94 -7.20 14.33 -6.56
C LYS A 94 -6.84 14.06 -5.11
N VAL A 95 -6.93 12.80 -4.69
CA VAL A 95 -6.75 12.41 -3.28
C VAL A 95 -5.60 11.42 -3.13
N ASP A 96 -5.45 10.49 -4.06
CA ASP A 96 -4.40 9.50 -4.01
C ASP A 96 -3.04 10.14 -4.33
N ARG A 97 -2.03 9.77 -3.56
CA ARG A 97 -0.65 10.11 -3.88
C ARG A 97 -0.06 9.06 -4.80
N PRO A 98 0.26 9.40 -6.06
CA PRO A 98 0.87 8.44 -6.98
C PRO A 98 2.31 8.14 -6.55
N ILE A 99 2.68 6.85 -6.61
CA ILE A 99 4.06 6.38 -6.49
C ILE A 99 4.76 6.71 -7.81
N ARG A 100 5.85 7.46 -7.75
CA ARG A 100 6.60 7.94 -8.94
C ARG A 100 7.87 7.14 -9.19
N LYS A 101 8.42 6.53 -8.15
CA LYS A 101 9.60 5.66 -8.24
C LYS A 101 9.17 4.22 -8.49
N SER A 102 10.01 3.48 -9.21
CA SER A 102 9.80 2.06 -9.50
C SER A 102 11.10 1.29 -9.27
N LEU A 103 10.97 0.08 -8.72
CA LEU A 103 12.06 -0.88 -8.61
C LEU A 103 11.91 -1.94 -9.71
N CYS A 104 12.97 -2.19 -10.47
CA CYS A 104 13.02 -3.26 -11.47
C CYS A 104 13.98 -4.35 -11.01
N TYR A 105 13.49 -5.57 -10.84
CA TYR A 105 14.28 -6.73 -10.39
C TYR A 105 13.84 -8.02 -11.13
N GLY A 106 14.73 -9.00 -11.25
CA GLY A 106 14.45 -10.30 -11.89
C GLY A 106 14.66 -10.33 -13.40
N HIS A 107 15.21 -9.25 -13.97
CA HIS A 107 15.48 -9.14 -15.40
C HIS A 107 16.97 -9.31 -15.75
N LYS A 108 17.87 -9.13 -14.77
CA LYS A 108 19.32 -9.26 -14.99
C LYS A 108 19.74 -10.69 -14.70
N ARG A 109 20.72 -11.18 -15.45
CA ARG A 109 21.35 -12.50 -15.18
C ARG A 109 22.01 -12.60 -13.81
N THR A 110 22.31 -11.46 -13.19
CA THR A 110 22.91 -11.37 -11.86
C THR A 110 21.89 -11.48 -10.74
N ASP A 111 20.60 -11.28 -11.04
CA ASP A 111 19.53 -11.34 -10.05
C ASP A 111 19.35 -12.79 -9.60
N ARG A 112 19.34 -13.02 -8.28
CA ARG A 112 19.40 -14.38 -7.70
C ARG A 112 18.11 -14.84 -7.05
N LEU A 113 17.22 -13.91 -6.70
CA LEU A 113 15.98 -14.21 -6.03
C LEU A 113 14.89 -14.53 -7.06
N PRO A 114 14.03 -15.52 -6.78
CA PRO A 114 12.88 -15.79 -7.63
C PRO A 114 11.91 -14.60 -7.59
N THR A 115 11.24 -14.37 -8.71
CA THR A 115 10.19 -13.36 -8.85
C THR A 115 8.84 -14.00 -9.16
N THR A 116 7.77 -13.29 -8.84
CA THR A 116 6.40 -13.71 -9.14
C THR A 116 5.52 -12.50 -9.45
N ALA A 117 4.38 -12.70 -10.11
CA ALA A 117 3.33 -11.68 -10.19
C ALA A 117 2.57 -11.62 -8.86
N VAL A 118 2.05 -10.43 -8.51
CA VAL A 118 1.18 -10.23 -7.33
C VAL A 118 -0.07 -11.11 -7.39
N ASP A 119 -0.62 -11.34 -8.59
CA ASP A 119 -1.81 -12.17 -8.80
C ASP A 119 -1.63 -13.65 -8.39
N ASN A 120 -0.37 -14.10 -8.25
CA ASN A 120 -0.06 -15.45 -7.77
C ASN A 120 -0.04 -15.54 -6.23
N LEU A 121 -0.12 -14.41 -5.52
CA LEU A 121 -0.19 -14.35 -4.07
C LEU A 121 -1.64 -14.55 -3.63
N LYS A 122 -1.85 -15.42 -2.64
CA LYS A 122 -3.17 -15.74 -2.09
C LYS A 122 -3.29 -15.26 -0.65
N ASN A 123 -4.52 -15.09 -0.17
CA ASN A 123 -4.83 -14.80 1.24
C ASN A 123 -4.12 -13.55 1.80
N LEU A 124 -4.04 -12.49 1.00
CA LEU A 124 -3.39 -11.24 1.39
C LEU A 124 -4.10 -10.63 2.60
N THR A 125 -3.40 -10.65 3.73
CA THR A 125 -3.90 -10.23 5.03
C THR A 125 -2.96 -9.18 5.59
N TYR A 126 -3.46 -7.97 5.86
CA TYR A 126 -2.66 -6.90 6.45
C TYR A 126 -2.04 -7.34 7.78
N ILE A 127 -0.73 -7.10 7.95
CA ILE A 127 -0.03 -7.34 9.22
C ILE A 127 0.66 -6.09 9.76
N SER A 128 1.20 -5.25 8.89
CA SER A 128 1.88 -4.00 9.26
C SER A 128 2.05 -3.11 8.05
N ARG A 129 2.51 -1.86 8.26
CA ARG A 129 2.85 -0.90 7.20
C ARG A 129 3.54 -1.60 6.01
N SER A 130 2.99 -1.42 4.81
CA SER A 130 3.52 -1.98 3.56
C SER A 130 3.65 -3.50 3.49
N ALA A 131 3.14 -4.26 4.48
CA ALA A 131 3.33 -5.70 4.57
C ALA A 131 2.00 -6.45 4.75
N ASP A 132 1.83 -7.49 3.93
CA ASP A 132 0.76 -8.47 4.07
C ASP A 132 1.35 -9.85 4.36
N ARG A 133 0.67 -10.63 5.21
CA ARG A 133 0.80 -12.09 5.20
C ARG A 133 0.10 -12.63 3.95
N CYS A 134 0.71 -13.60 3.30
CA CYS A 134 0.16 -14.23 2.11
C CYS A 134 0.59 -15.69 1.99
N THR A 135 0.03 -16.40 1.02
CA THR A 135 0.46 -17.74 0.62
C THR A 135 1.02 -17.68 -0.80
N TRP A 136 2.23 -18.22 -0.99
CA TRP A 136 2.89 -18.36 -2.28
C TRP A 136 3.51 -19.75 -2.39
N ASN A 137 3.23 -20.50 -3.47
CA ASN A 137 3.66 -21.90 -3.63
C ASN A 137 3.38 -22.79 -2.41
N ASP A 138 2.18 -22.67 -1.84
CA ASP A 138 1.73 -23.37 -0.62
C ASP A 138 2.58 -23.08 0.62
N GLN A 139 3.40 -22.04 0.59
CA GLN A 139 4.20 -21.56 1.70
C GLN A 139 3.62 -20.28 2.29
N ASP A 140 3.63 -20.20 3.62
CA ASP A 140 3.29 -19.00 4.36
C ASP A 140 4.42 -17.97 4.19
N CYS A 141 4.04 -16.74 3.83
CA CYS A 141 4.97 -15.75 3.32
C CYS A 141 4.59 -14.34 3.79
N VAL A 142 5.59 -13.44 3.83
CA VAL A 142 5.36 -12.01 4.02
C VAL A 142 5.65 -11.30 2.71
N PHE A 143 4.63 -10.63 2.18
CA PHE A 143 4.74 -9.77 1.02
C PHE A 143 4.90 -8.32 1.47
N LYS A 144 6.04 -7.70 1.12
CA LYS A 144 6.25 -6.26 1.26
C LYS A 144 6.04 -5.56 -0.08
N ARG A 145 5.30 -4.46 -0.07
CA ARG A 145 4.99 -3.65 -1.23
C ARG A 145 5.64 -2.27 -1.11
N ILE A 146 6.01 -1.66 -2.23
CA ILE A 146 6.29 -0.22 -2.30
C ILE A 146 4.94 0.51 -2.15
N GLU A 147 4.71 1.17 -1.02
CA GLU A 147 3.54 2.02 -0.79
C GLU A 147 3.88 3.50 -1.02
N PHE A 148 5.13 3.87 -0.81
CA PHE A 148 5.66 5.22 -1.02
C PHE A 148 6.98 5.20 -1.78
N ASP A 149 7.34 6.32 -2.42
CA ASP A 149 8.63 6.46 -3.11
C ASP A 149 9.84 6.23 -2.19
N VAL A 150 9.70 6.49 -0.90
CA VAL A 150 10.75 6.24 0.10
C VAL A 150 10.99 4.74 0.35
N ASP A 151 10.01 3.88 0.05
CA ASP A 151 10.14 2.43 0.27
C ASP A 151 11.05 1.78 -0.78
N VAL A 152 11.24 2.41 -1.94
CA VAL A 152 12.04 1.84 -3.04
C VAL A 152 13.47 1.55 -2.60
N GLU A 153 14.13 2.52 -1.98
CA GLU A 153 15.53 2.40 -1.56
C GLU A 153 15.68 1.38 -0.42
N VAL A 154 14.70 1.33 0.49
CA VAL A 154 14.68 0.35 1.59
C VAL A 154 14.53 -1.07 1.05
N ILE A 155 13.59 -1.29 0.14
CA ILE A 155 13.34 -2.61 -0.48
C ILE A 155 14.54 -3.02 -1.35
N GLU A 156 15.15 -2.09 -2.08
CA GLU A 156 16.36 -2.36 -2.86
C GLU A 156 17.53 -2.83 -1.97
N GLY A 157 17.80 -2.11 -0.87
CA GLY A 157 18.84 -2.51 0.08
C GLY A 157 18.56 -3.86 0.74
N GLU A 158 17.29 -4.14 1.03
CA GLU A 158 16.82 -5.43 1.53
C GLU A 158 17.07 -6.59 0.54
N ILE A 159 16.89 -6.35 -0.77
CA ILE A 159 17.20 -7.33 -1.83
C ILE A 159 18.71 -7.54 -1.92
N GLN A 160 19.50 -6.48 -2.00
CA GLN A 160 20.96 -6.54 -2.12
C GLN A 160 21.61 -7.27 -0.92
N THR A 161 21.09 -7.03 0.29
CA THR A 161 21.55 -7.71 1.50
C THR A 161 21.32 -9.22 1.39
N ARG A 162 20.14 -9.64 0.93
CA ARG A 162 19.81 -11.07 0.76
C ARG A 162 20.65 -11.73 -0.33
N GLU A 163 20.89 -11.05 -1.44
CA GLU A 163 21.79 -11.57 -2.47
C GLU A 163 23.23 -11.71 -1.97
N THR A 164 23.69 -10.78 -1.15
CA THR A 164 25.02 -10.84 -0.51
C THR A 164 25.12 -12.05 0.41
N LEU A 165 24.08 -12.33 1.20
CA LEU A 165 24.02 -13.52 2.05
C LEU A 165 24.03 -14.81 1.24
N ILE A 166 23.20 -14.90 0.18
CA ILE A 166 23.20 -16.03 -0.75
C ILE A 166 24.57 -16.20 -1.41
N HIS A 167 25.28 -15.11 -1.70
CA HIS A 167 26.63 -15.21 -2.24
C HIS A 167 27.64 -15.76 -1.23
N ALA A 168 27.57 -15.32 0.02
CA ALA A 168 28.44 -15.77 1.10
C ALA A 168 28.23 -17.25 1.44
N MET A 169 27.03 -17.78 1.20
CA MET A 169 26.68 -19.20 1.35
C MET A 169 27.37 -20.14 0.34
N GLY A 170 27.97 -19.63 -0.73
CA GLY A 170 28.67 -20.45 -1.74
C GLY A 170 27.74 -21.13 -2.75
N ARG A 171 28.26 -22.13 -3.48
CA ARG A 171 27.47 -22.88 -4.47
C ARG A 171 26.66 -23.96 -3.78
N MET A 172 25.37 -23.72 -3.61
CA MET A 172 24.38 -24.73 -3.22
C MET A 172 23.26 -24.81 -4.26
N PRO A 173 22.59 -25.97 -4.41
CA PRO A 173 21.33 -26.07 -5.13
C PRO A 173 20.28 -25.09 -4.58
N ALA A 174 19.45 -24.52 -5.46
CA ALA A 174 18.45 -23.51 -5.05
C ALA A 174 17.49 -23.98 -3.95
N ILE A 175 17.15 -25.27 -3.92
CA ILE A 175 16.32 -25.89 -2.87
C ILE A 175 17.03 -25.84 -1.51
N GLU A 176 18.34 -26.10 -1.48
CA GLU A 176 19.16 -26.02 -0.27
C GLU A 176 19.36 -24.57 0.18
N THR A 177 19.54 -23.64 -0.76
CA THR A 177 19.59 -22.20 -0.45
C THR A 177 18.28 -21.71 0.17
N ASN A 178 17.12 -22.11 -0.36
CA ASN A 178 15.83 -21.71 0.21
C ASN A 178 15.60 -22.31 1.60
N ASN A 179 15.98 -23.58 1.80
CA ASN A 179 15.90 -24.22 3.11
C ASN A 179 16.84 -23.57 4.13
N GLU A 180 18.06 -23.19 3.72
CA GLU A 180 19.03 -22.52 4.59
C GLU A 180 18.59 -21.08 4.91
N MET A 181 18.04 -20.36 3.93
CA MET A 181 17.46 -19.03 4.13
C MET A 181 16.24 -19.08 5.06
N ALA A 182 15.36 -20.08 4.87
CA ALA A 182 14.22 -20.30 5.75
C ALA A 182 14.63 -20.72 7.16
N ARG A 183 15.63 -21.60 7.30
CA ARG A 183 16.11 -22.11 8.59
C ARG A 183 16.89 -21.05 9.37
N SER A 184 17.79 -20.34 8.72
CA SER A 184 18.73 -19.42 9.37
C SER A 184 18.19 -18.00 9.46
N PHE A 185 17.19 -17.64 8.65
CA PHE A 185 16.63 -16.28 8.62
C PHE A 185 15.10 -16.22 8.63
N CYS A 186 14.37 -17.34 8.70
CA CYS A 186 12.90 -17.40 8.65
C CYS A 186 12.29 -16.70 7.42
N LEU A 187 13.01 -16.70 6.29
CA LEU A 187 12.63 -15.96 5.08
C LEU A 187 12.76 -16.86 3.84
N VAL A 188 11.67 -17.02 3.09
CA VAL A 188 11.73 -17.46 1.69
C VAL A 188 11.75 -16.18 0.84
N PRO A 189 12.88 -15.83 0.22
CA PRO A 189 12.96 -14.59 -0.51
C PRO A 189 12.23 -14.71 -1.85
N PHE A 190 11.23 -13.87 -2.07
CA PHE A 190 10.68 -13.60 -3.39
C PHE A 190 10.39 -12.11 -3.53
N SER A 191 10.57 -11.61 -4.74
CA SER A 191 10.20 -10.24 -5.08
C SER A 191 9.00 -10.28 -6.03
N PRO A 192 7.82 -9.83 -5.60
CA PRO A 192 6.70 -9.70 -6.51
C PRO A 192 6.80 -8.37 -7.27
N LEU A 193 6.73 -8.45 -8.61
CA LEU A 193 6.60 -7.28 -9.46
C LEU A 193 5.12 -6.97 -9.68
N SER A 194 4.76 -5.70 -9.55
CA SER A 194 3.58 -5.15 -10.20
C SER A 194 3.97 -4.68 -11.61
N SER A 195 3.49 -5.36 -12.65
CA SER A 195 3.54 -4.80 -13.99
C SER A 195 2.66 -3.55 -14.05
N PRO A 196 3.13 -2.43 -14.64
CA PRO A 196 2.28 -1.26 -14.84
C PRO A 196 1.18 -1.64 -15.84
N THR A 197 -0.06 -1.71 -15.38
CA THR A 197 -1.22 -1.77 -16.27
C THR A 197 -1.41 -0.39 -16.90
N GLU A 198 -1.67 -0.41 -18.21
CA GLU A 198 -1.78 0.67 -19.19
C GLU A 198 -2.27 2.04 -18.67
N SER A 199 -1.58 3.09 -19.13
CA SER A 199 -2.05 4.47 -19.11
C SER A 199 -3.46 4.61 -19.71
N PRO A 200 -4.37 5.41 -19.11
CA PRO A 200 -5.66 5.69 -19.71
C PRO A 200 -5.46 6.44 -21.03
N GLY A 201 -5.82 5.77 -22.12
CA GLY A 201 -5.63 6.25 -23.48
C GLY A 201 -6.35 7.57 -23.75
N ASN A 202 -5.60 8.49 -24.34
CA ASN A 202 -6.13 9.61 -25.11
C ASN A 202 -7.11 9.13 -26.20
N PRO A 203 -8.12 9.95 -26.56
CA PRO A 203 -9.12 9.59 -27.55
C PRO A 203 -8.49 9.40 -28.94
N ALA A 204 -8.93 8.36 -29.64
CA ALA A 204 -8.48 8.03 -30.99
C ALA A 204 -8.72 9.19 -31.98
N PRO A 205 -7.82 9.45 -32.93
CA PRO A 205 -8.07 10.39 -34.00
C PRO A 205 -9.13 9.83 -34.95
N LEU A 206 -10.15 10.64 -35.23
CA LEU A 206 -11.13 10.47 -36.29
C LEU A 206 -10.42 10.14 -37.61
N GLN A 207 -10.66 8.96 -38.18
CA GLN A 207 -10.40 8.71 -39.58
C GLN A 207 -11.60 9.21 -40.40
N ALA A 208 -11.29 10.17 -41.27
CA ALA A 208 -12.18 10.68 -42.29
C ALA A 208 -12.61 9.56 -43.26
N SER A 209 -13.87 9.61 -43.68
CA SER A 209 -14.38 8.97 -44.91
C SER A 209 -14.72 10.05 -45.91
#